data_AF-A0A0S8B202-F1
#
_entry.id   AF-A0A0S8B202-F1
#
_cell.length_a   1.000
_cell.length_b   1.000
_cell.length_c   1.000
_cell.angle_alpha   90.00
_cell.angle_beta   90.00
_cell.angle_gamma   90.00
#
_symmetry.space_group_name_H-M   'P 1'
#
loop_
_entity.id
_entity.type
_entity.pdbx_description
1 polymer ?
#
loop_
_entity_poly.entity_id
_entity_poly.type
_entity_poly.pdbx_seq_one_letter_code
_entity_poly.pdbx_strand_id
1 'polypeptide(L)'
;AAALVHQQLGPAELSGQGLHHPLVNQLAERVELVEDPDYSARFPAERLAQVQIKTGEGSIFDSGEVEATWGVEDPPPDKALQEKFRWLALSCLLPERVTKLEEAIWRVANLPDVSALGQLLAQPMESNDL
;
A
#
# COMPACT_ATOMS: atom_id res chain seq x y z
N ALA A 1 2.15 -10.33 8.86
CA ALA A 1 1.97 -9.95 10.27
C ALA A 1 1.15 -8.67 10.43
N ALA A 2 1.61 -7.50 9.97
CA ALA A 2 0.90 -6.22 10.13
C ALA A 2 -0.55 -6.24 9.61
N ALA A 3 -0.77 -6.79 8.41
CA ALA A 3 -2.11 -6.96 7.84
C ALA A 3 -3.06 -7.79 8.73
N LEU A 4 -2.55 -8.77 9.49
CA LEU A 4 -3.36 -9.57 10.40
C LEU A 4 -3.75 -8.79 11.66
N VAL A 5 -2.85 -7.92 12.16
CA VAL A 5 -3.08 -7.12 13.37
C VAL A 5 -3.98 -5.92 13.08
N HIS A 6 -3.72 -5.22 11.98
CA HIS A 6 -4.34 -3.93 11.67
C HIS A 6 -5.45 -4.04 10.62
N GLN A 7 -5.64 -5.21 9.99
CA GLN A 7 -6.54 -5.42 8.84
C GLN A 7 -6.21 -4.52 7.63
N GLN A 8 -5.04 -3.90 7.64
CA GLN A 8 -4.54 -3.01 6.61
C GLN A 8 -3.01 -3.09 6.54
N LEU A 9 -2.45 -2.64 5.43
CA LEU A 9 -1.01 -2.52 5.24
C LEU A 9 -0.73 -1.23 4.46
N GLY A 10 -0.50 -0.13 5.19
CA GLY A 10 -0.29 1.20 4.62
C GLY A 10 0.98 1.90 5.11
N PRO A 11 1.13 3.20 4.81
CA PRO A 11 2.27 3.99 5.25
C PRO A 11 2.52 3.94 6.76
N ALA A 12 1.45 3.97 7.57
CA ALA A 12 1.54 3.93 9.02
C ALA A 12 2.12 2.60 9.54
N GLU A 13 1.76 1.48 8.93
CA GLU A 13 2.26 0.15 9.30
C GLU A 13 3.65 -0.14 8.75
N LEU A 14 4.03 0.51 7.65
CA LEU A 14 5.30 0.29 6.93
C LEU A 14 6.40 1.30 7.29
N SER A 15 6.17 2.22 8.24
CA SER A 15 7.15 3.25 8.59
C SER A 15 7.09 3.67 10.07
N GLY A 16 8.12 4.40 10.52
CA GLY A 16 8.16 5.02 11.83
C GLY A 16 7.85 4.06 12.98
N GLN A 17 6.92 4.45 13.86
CA GLN A 17 6.52 3.64 15.00
C GLN A 17 5.83 2.32 14.61
N GLY A 18 5.24 2.23 13.42
CA GLY A 18 4.59 1.01 12.94
C GLY A 18 5.55 -0.19 12.84
N LEU A 19 6.81 0.07 12.47
CA LEU A 19 7.87 -0.95 12.42
C LEU A 19 8.28 -1.48 13.81
N HIS A 20 7.92 -0.75 14.87
CA HIS A 20 8.25 -1.11 16.25
C HIS A 20 7.05 -1.70 17.01
N HIS A 21 5.93 -1.97 16.34
CA HIS A 21 4.73 -2.49 17.00
C HIS A 21 4.99 -3.89 17.61
N PRO A 22 4.94 -4.07 18.94
CA PRO A 22 5.39 -5.30 19.60
C PRO A 22 4.69 -6.57 19.11
N LEU A 23 3.36 -6.52 18.96
CA LEU A 23 2.59 -7.67 18.48
C LEU A 23 2.88 -8.02 17.01
N VAL A 24 3.14 -7.02 16.17
CA VAL A 24 3.45 -7.22 14.75
C VAL A 24 4.80 -7.93 14.65
N ASN A 25 5.80 -7.47 15.41
CA ASN A 25 7.13 -8.06 15.43
C ASN A 25 7.09 -9.49 15.97
N GLN A 26 6.35 -9.73 17.05
CA GLN A 26 6.18 -11.08 17.60
C GLN A 26 5.52 -12.04 16.59
N LEU A 27 4.56 -11.58 15.78
CA LEU A 27 3.96 -12.39 14.72
C LEU A 27 4.89 -12.56 13.52
N ALA A 28 5.66 -11.52 13.17
CA ALA A 28 6.62 -11.56 12.07
C ALA A 28 7.73 -12.60 12.32
N GLU A 29 8.19 -12.75 13.56
CA GLU A 29 9.13 -13.80 13.98
C GLU A 29 8.64 -15.24 13.73
N ARG A 30 7.33 -15.42 13.49
CA ARG A 30 6.71 -16.72 13.21
C ARG A 30 6.39 -16.94 11.73
N VAL A 31 6.72 -15.98 10.87
CA VAL A 31 6.48 -16.09 9.43
C VAL A 31 7.62 -16.87 8.79
N GLU A 32 7.26 -17.92 8.07
CA GLU A 32 8.15 -18.68 7.19
C GLU A 32 7.80 -18.35 5.73
N LEU A 33 8.83 -18.08 4.91
CA LEU A 33 8.66 -17.91 3.48
C LEU A 33 9.02 -19.23 2.79
N VAL A 34 8.07 -19.76 2.03
CA VAL A 34 8.24 -20.99 1.25
C VAL A 34 8.10 -20.64 -0.22
N GLU A 35 9.08 -21.02 -1.03
CA GLU A 35 9.01 -20.90 -2.48
C GLU A 35 8.22 -22.07 -3.07
N ASP A 36 7.27 -21.75 -3.94
CA ASP A 36 6.52 -22.73 -4.71
C ASP A 36 7.03 -22.73 -6.16
N PRO A 37 7.50 -23.87 -6.70
CA PRO A 37 7.98 -23.97 -8.08
C PRO A 37 6.94 -23.60 -9.14
N ASP A 38 5.66 -23.90 -8.90
CA ASP A 38 4.58 -23.62 -9.85
C ASP A 38 4.28 -22.12 -9.88
N TYR A 39 4.30 -21.44 -8.73
CA TYR A 39 4.16 -19.98 -8.67
C TYR A 39 5.36 -19.29 -9.31
N SER A 40 6.56 -19.80 -9.06
CA SER A 40 7.81 -19.27 -9.65
C SER A 40 7.81 -19.38 -11.17
N ALA A 41 7.27 -20.47 -11.72
CA ALA A 41 7.17 -20.68 -13.16
C ALA A 41 6.21 -19.70 -13.88
N ARG A 42 5.20 -19.17 -13.16
CA ARG A 42 4.21 -18.22 -13.69
C ARG A 42 4.63 -16.75 -13.52
N PHE A 43 5.64 -16.47 -12.70
CA PHE A 43 6.20 -15.13 -12.53
C PHE A 43 7.01 -14.68 -13.76
N PRO A 44 6.96 -13.39 -14.19
CA PRO A 44 6.26 -12.25 -13.60
C PRO A 44 4.84 -12.01 -14.13
N ALA A 45 4.33 -12.88 -15.02
CA ALA A 45 3.02 -12.73 -15.65
C ALA A 45 1.92 -12.77 -14.60
N GLU A 46 1.99 -13.76 -13.70
CA GLU A 46 1.08 -13.91 -12.56
C GLU A 46 1.87 -13.76 -11.26
N ARG A 47 1.36 -12.94 -10.34
CA ARG A 47 2.02 -12.65 -9.06
C ARG A 47 1.24 -13.29 -7.94
N LEU A 48 1.45 -14.59 -7.81
CA LEU A 48 0.67 -15.47 -6.96
C LEU A 48 1.29 -15.58 -5.58
N ALA A 49 0.44 -15.69 -4.58
CA ALA A 49 0.83 -15.97 -3.21
C ALA A 49 -0.27 -16.78 -2.50
N GLN A 50 0.14 -17.50 -1.47
CA GLN A 50 -0.75 -18.22 -0.57
C GLN A 50 -0.28 -17.97 0.86
N VAL A 51 -1.23 -17.84 1.79
CA VAL A 51 -0.95 -17.71 3.21
C VAL A 51 -1.68 -18.81 3.97
N GLN A 52 -0.92 -19.59 4.72
CA GLN A 52 -1.44 -20.54 5.69
C GLN A 52 -1.16 -20.05 7.11
N ILE A 53 -2.19 -20.05 7.96
CA ILE A 53 -2.10 -19.66 9.37
C ILE A 53 -2.48 -20.86 10.23
N LYS A 54 -1.50 -21.38 10.98
CA LYS A 54 -1.73 -22.41 11.98
C LYS A 54 -1.95 -21.77 13.35
N THR A 55 -3.09 -22.06 13.99
CA THR A 55 -3.38 -21.57 15.34
C THR A 55 -2.69 -22.44 16.40
N GLY A 56 -2.57 -21.92 17.62
CA GLY A 56 -2.03 -22.68 18.76
C GLY A 56 -2.85 -23.92 19.11
N GLU A 57 -4.14 -23.95 18.73
CA GLU A 57 -5.05 -25.09 18.90
C GLU A 57 -4.93 -26.13 17.76
N GLY A 58 -4.12 -25.84 16.73
CA GLY A 58 -3.83 -26.76 15.62
C GLY A 58 -4.68 -26.57 14.37
N SER A 59 -5.70 -25.71 14.39
CA SER A 59 -6.49 -25.35 13.21
C SER A 59 -5.63 -24.63 12.17
N ILE A 60 -5.91 -24.87 10.89
CA ILE A 60 -5.23 -24.23 9.76
C ILE A 60 -6.26 -23.43 8.95
N PHE A 61 -5.96 -22.17 8.71
CA PHE A 61 -6.65 -21.32 7.76
C PHE A 61 -5.77 -21.13 6.54
N ASP A 62 -6.36 -21.25 5.36
CA ASP A 62 -5.67 -21.17 4.09
C ASP A 62 -6.38 -20.17 3.18
N SER A 63 -5.64 -19.22 2.62
CA SER A 63 -6.18 -18.27 1.65
C SER A 63 -6.50 -18.91 0.29
N GLY A 64 -5.88 -20.06 -0.01
CA GLY A 64 -5.71 -20.54 -1.38
C GLY A 64 -4.74 -19.66 -2.18
N GLU A 65 -4.63 -19.96 -3.47
CA GLU A 65 -3.88 -19.13 -4.43
C GLU A 65 -4.59 -17.78 -4.60
N VAL A 66 -3.85 -16.69 -4.40
CA VAL A 66 -4.30 -15.31 -4.57
C VAL A 66 -3.34 -14.59 -5.49
N GLU A 67 -3.88 -13.96 -6.54
CA GLU A 67 -3.12 -13.09 -7.42
C GLU A 67 -3.15 -11.64 -6.93
N ALA A 68 -2.03 -10.94 -7.04
CA ALA A 68 -1.98 -9.51 -6.76
C ALA A 68 -2.89 -8.72 -7.71
N THR A 69 -3.77 -7.88 -7.15
CA THR A 69 -4.66 -7.01 -7.93
C THR A 69 -3.91 -5.89 -8.64
N TRP A 70 -4.58 -5.25 -9.60
CA TRP A 70 -4.10 -4.04 -10.29
C TRP A 70 -2.88 -4.31 -11.19
N GLY A 71 -2.94 -5.43 -11.90
CA GLY A 71 -2.00 -5.81 -12.96
C GLY A 71 -2.22 -5.01 -14.24
N VAL A 72 -1.38 -5.25 -15.25
CA VAL A 72 -1.54 -4.63 -16.58
C VAL A 72 -2.86 -5.05 -17.24
N GLU A 73 -3.24 -6.31 -17.05
CA GLU A 73 -4.46 -6.90 -17.62
C GLU A 73 -5.74 -6.49 -16.88
N ASP A 74 -5.63 -6.12 -15.59
CA ASP A 74 -6.76 -5.69 -14.74
C ASP A 74 -6.38 -4.43 -13.94
N PRO A 75 -6.30 -3.26 -14.61
CA PRO A 75 -5.94 -2.01 -13.95
C PRO A 75 -7.05 -1.55 -12.98
N PRO A 76 -6.70 -0.78 -11.93
CA PRO A 76 -7.70 -0.24 -11.02
C PRO A 76 -8.68 0.69 -11.75
N PRO A 77 -9.95 0.73 -11.32
CA PRO A 77 -10.84 1.82 -11.69
C PRO A 77 -10.26 3.17 -11.23
N ASP A 78 -10.49 4.23 -11.99
CA ASP A 78 -10.05 5.60 -11.68
C ASP A 78 -10.36 6.02 -10.24
N LYS A 79 -11.57 5.71 -9.77
CA LYS A 79 -11.99 6.01 -8.40
C LYS A 79 -11.11 5.31 -7.35
N ALA A 80 -10.77 4.04 -7.56
CA ALA A 80 -9.91 3.30 -6.65
C ALA A 80 -8.47 3.83 -6.67
N LEU A 81 -7.99 4.27 -7.83
CA LEU A 81 -6.69 4.92 -7.97
C LEU A 81 -6.66 6.27 -7.22
N GLN A 82 -7.71 7.08 -7.35
CA GLN A 82 -7.88 8.34 -6.61
C GLN A 82 -7.96 8.11 -5.10
N GLU A 83 -8.71 7.12 -4.65
CA GLU A 83 -8.80 6.75 -3.23
C GLU A 83 -7.44 6.33 -2.68
N LYS A 84 -6.68 5.50 -3.41
CA LYS A 84 -5.32 5.12 -3.02
C LYS A 84 -4.37 6.32 -3.00
N PHE A 85 -4.47 7.21 -3.99
CA PHE A 85 -3.69 8.45 -4.01
C PHE A 85 -3.95 9.28 -2.75
N ARG A 86 -5.22 9.54 -2.42
CA ARG A 86 -5.59 10.31 -1.22
C ARG A 86 -5.09 9.64 0.04
N TRP A 87 -5.28 8.33 0.18
CA TRP A 87 -4.82 7.57 1.34
C TRP A 87 -3.31 7.68 1.56
N LEU A 88 -2.52 7.55 0.49
CA LEU A 88 -1.06 7.69 0.56
C LEU A 88 -0.61 9.14 0.78
N ALA A 89 -1.23 10.11 0.10
CA ALA A 89 -0.82 11.51 0.18
C ALA A 89 -1.20 12.15 1.52
N LEU A 90 -2.34 11.78 2.10
CA LEU A 90 -2.77 12.28 3.41
C LEU A 90 -1.87 11.82 4.56
N SER A 91 -1.01 10.80 4.37
CA SER A 91 -0.05 10.41 5.39
C SER A 91 1.13 11.37 5.52
N CYS A 92 1.31 12.29 4.57
CA CYS A 92 2.43 13.25 4.58
C CYS A 92 2.06 14.67 4.15
N LEU A 93 0.85 14.91 3.63
CA LEU A 93 0.39 16.20 3.14
C LEU A 93 -0.91 16.62 3.79
N LEU A 94 -1.12 17.93 3.91
CA LEU A 94 -2.39 18.49 4.36
C LEU A 94 -3.52 18.21 3.34
N PRO A 95 -4.78 18.00 3.80
CA PRO A 95 -5.90 17.65 2.92
C PRO A 95 -6.10 18.61 1.75
N GLU A 96 -5.97 19.92 1.97
CA GLU A 96 -6.12 20.92 0.90
C GLU A 96 -5.08 20.75 -0.21
N ARG A 97 -3.85 20.36 0.16
CA ARG A 97 -2.76 20.13 -0.79
C ARG A 97 -2.98 18.85 -1.57
N VAL A 98 -3.48 17.79 -0.92
CA VAL A 98 -3.86 16.54 -1.57
C VAL A 98 -4.92 16.79 -2.64
N THR A 99 -5.99 17.54 -2.32
CA THR A 99 -7.04 17.87 -3.29
C THR A 99 -6.50 18.64 -4.48
N LYS A 100 -5.70 19.70 -4.26
CA LYS A 100 -5.09 20.48 -5.34
C LYS A 100 -4.17 19.64 -6.22
N LEU A 101 -3.36 18.76 -5.61
CA LEU A 101 -2.47 17.86 -6.34
C LEU A 101 -3.27 16.85 -7.18
N GLU A 102 -4.30 16.24 -6.60
CA GLU A 102 -5.16 15.29 -7.31
C GLU A 102 -5.77 15.93 -8.56
N GLU A 103 -6.39 17.11 -8.41
CA GLU A 103 -7.01 17.83 -9.52
C GLU A 103 -6.01 18.21 -10.60
N ALA A 104 -4.83 18.70 -10.21
CA ALA A 104 -3.79 19.12 -11.14
C ALA A 104 -3.17 17.93 -11.90
N ILE A 105 -2.91 16.81 -11.22
CA ILE A 105 -2.37 15.58 -11.84
C ILE A 105 -3.40 14.98 -12.80
N TRP A 106 -4.67 14.91 -12.39
CA TRP A 106 -5.74 14.35 -13.23
C TRP A 106 -5.96 15.14 -14.53
N ARG A 107 -5.64 16.44 -14.50
CA ARG A 107 -5.75 17.36 -15.66
C ARG A 107 -4.38 17.77 -16.21
N VAL A 108 -3.32 17.02 -15.92
CA VAL A 108 -1.93 17.41 -16.23
C VAL A 108 -1.71 17.75 -17.71
N ALA A 109 -2.39 17.03 -18.62
CA ALA A 109 -2.31 17.27 -20.06
C ALA A 109 -2.85 18.66 -20.49
N ASN A 110 -3.66 19.30 -19.65
CA ASN A 110 -4.25 20.61 -19.88
C ASN A 110 -3.54 21.73 -19.10
N LEU A 111 -2.49 21.41 -18.34
CA LEU A 111 -1.75 22.43 -17.62
C LEU A 111 -0.95 23.28 -18.61
N PRO A 112 -1.04 24.62 -18.53
CA PRO A 112 -0.23 25.50 -19.39
C PRO A 112 1.25 25.44 -19.02
N ASP A 113 1.56 25.10 -17.76
CA ASP A 113 2.91 24.95 -17.23
C ASP A 113 2.93 23.90 -16.10
N VAL A 114 3.87 22.97 -16.18
CA VAL A 114 4.10 21.92 -15.17
C VAL A 114 4.68 22.48 -13.86
N SER A 115 5.24 23.70 -13.88
CA SER A 115 5.77 24.37 -12.68
C SER A 115 4.73 24.51 -11.57
N ALA A 116 3.44 24.61 -11.93
CA ALA A 116 2.32 24.63 -10.98
C ALA A 116 2.26 23.35 -10.11
N LEU A 117 2.59 22.17 -10.67
CA LEU A 117 2.72 20.94 -9.88
C LEU A 117 3.93 21.00 -8.95
N GLY A 118 5.06 21.53 -9.44
CA GLY A 118 6.26 21.72 -8.63
C GLY A 118 6.00 22.57 -7.38
N GLN A 119 5.21 23.63 -7.51
CA GLN A 119 4.80 24.48 -6.38
C GLN A 119 3.96 23.73 -5.35
N LEU A 120 3.08 22.83 -5.77
CA LEU A 120 2.27 22.01 -4.86
C LEU A 120 3.11 20.92 -4.17
N LEU A 121 4.12 20.37 -4.84
CA LEU A 121 5.02 19.35 -4.30
C LEU A 121 6.06 19.94 -3.33
N ALA A 122 6.62 21.11 -3.65
CA ALA A 122 7.73 21.73 -2.93
C ALA A 122 7.30 22.65 -1.78
N GLN A 123 5.99 22.82 -1.55
CA GLN A 123 5.49 23.59 -0.41
C GLN A 123 6.01 22.97 0.90
N PRO A 124 6.70 23.74 1.77
CA PRO A 124 7.10 23.25 3.07
C PRO A 124 5.85 22.84 3.85
N MET A 125 5.93 21.73 4.58
CA MET A 125 4.91 21.41 5.57
C MET A 125 4.99 22.49 6.64
N GLU A 126 3.88 23.20 6.90
CA GLU A 126 3.81 23.99 8.13
C GLU A 126 3.99 23.02 9.30
N SER A 127 5.03 23.26 10.10
CA SER A 127 5.35 22.47 11.29
C SER A 127 4.16 22.55 12.23
N ASN A 128 3.29 21.55 12.17
CA ASN A 128 2.36 21.27 13.23
C ASN A 128 3.10 20.31 14.15
N ASP A 129 3.54 20.82 15.30
CA ASP A 129 4.16 20.03 16.36
C ASP A 129 3.33 18.75 16.59
N LEU A 130 3.95 17.59 16.33
CA LEU A 130 3.46 16.27 16.72
C LEU A 130 3.76 16.02 18.19
#